data_AF-A0A1N6Y6T3-F1
#
_entry.id   AF-A0A1N6Y6T3-F1
#
_cell.length_a   1.000
_cell.length_b   1.000
_cell.length_c   1.000
_cell.angle_alpha   90.00
_cell.angle_beta   90.00
_cell.angle_gamma   90.00
#
_symmetry.space_group_name_H-M   'P 1'
#
loop_
_entity.id
_entity.type
_entity.pdbx_description
1 polymer ?
#
loop_
_entity_poly.entity_id
_entity_poly.type
_entity_poly.pdbx_seq_one_letter_code
_entity_poly.pdbx_strand_id
1 'polypeptide(L)'
;MSDNTSQDTEHAAETDGGVKTEAYLDKEINIFKPATPFMRDHLRVIWLSFVAWIVVVFGPTTAILFAPEFMTETTVLGGFPLHFFLAAIVTPLGALLLSVGYAMQRDRLDTKYGISHEEAAESDGTVAADGGEP
;
A
#
# COMPACT_ATOMS: atom_id res chain seq x y z
N MET A 1 -62.43 -32.17 -4.81
CA MET A 1 -61.15 -32.17 -5.57
C MET A 1 -60.45 -30.86 -5.24
N SER A 2 -59.13 -30.94 -5.03
CA SER A 2 -58.17 -29.84 -4.84
C SER A 2 -57.91 -29.38 -3.39
N ASP A 3 -56.67 -29.27 -2.91
CA ASP A 3 -55.46 -30.12 -2.95
C ASP A 3 -54.65 -29.67 -1.73
N ASN A 4 -54.04 -30.61 -1.02
CA ASN A 4 -53.28 -30.41 0.20
C ASN A 4 -51.80 -30.22 -0.17
N THR A 5 -51.28 -28.99 -0.15
CA THR A 5 -49.84 -28.72 -0.36
C THR A 5 -49.17 -28.45 0.98
N SER A 6 -48.69 -29.52 1.59
CA SER A 6 -47.62 -29.47 2.59
C SER A 6 -46.34 -29.04 1.88
N GLN A 7 -45.76 -27.90 2.26
CA GLN A 7 -44.39 -27.59 1.86
C GLN A 7 -43.42 -28.35 2.76
N ASP A 8 -42.76 -29.35 2.17
CA ASP A 8 -41.61 -30.04 2.73
C ASP A 8 -40.52 -29.00 3.04
N THR A 9 -40.06 -29.01 4.27
CA THR A 9 -38.94 -28.19 4.74
C THR A 9 -37.67 -28.92 4.34
N GLU A 10 -37.25 -28.79 3.08
CA GLU A 10 -35.93 -29.21 2.68
C GLU A 10 -34.88 -28.29 3.32
N HIS A 11 -34.00 -28.92 4.08
CA HIS A 11 -32.88 -28.35 4.79
C HIS A 11 -31.91 -27.74 3.76
N ALA A 12 -32.14 -26.48 3.38
CA ALA A 12 -31.16 -25.70 2.64
C ALA A 12 -29.92 -25.56 3.53
N ALA A 13 -28.81 -26.16 3.09
CA ALA A 13 -27.51 -25.98 3.72
C ALA A 13 -27.17 -24.49 3.70
N GLU A 14 -27.15 -23.87 4.88
CA GLU A 14 -26.61 -22.52 5.08
C GLU A 14 -25.16 -22.52 4.58
N THR A 15 -24.89 -21.74 3.55
CA THR A 15 -23.53 -21.37 3.18
C THR A 15 -23.08 -20.29 4.16
N ASP A 16 -22.05 -20.57 4.97
CA ASP A 16 -21.57 -19.68 6.05
C ASP A 16 -20.81 -18.43 5.57
N GLY A 17 -21.01 -18.03 4.30
CA GLY A 17 -20.39 -16.89 3.63
C GLY A 17 -20.75 -15.51 4.22
N GLY A 18 -21.14 -15.44 5.49
CA GLY A 18 -21.28 -14.24 6.29
C GLY A 18 -20.15 -14.16 7.32
N VAL A 19 -19.00 -13.64 6.93
CA VAL A 19 -18.14 -12.96 7.91
C VAL A 19 -19.00 -11.84 8.49
N LYS A 20 -19.19 -11.80 9.81
CA LYS A 20 -20.03 -10.81 10.49
C LYS A 20 -19.56 -9.38 10.18
N THR A 21 -20.14 -8.77 9.16
CA THR A 21 -19.76 -7.46 8.59
C THR A 21 -20.05 -6.29 9.54
N GLU A 22 -20.87 -6.51 10.56
CA GLU A 22 -21.37 -5.44 11.45
C GLU A 22 -20.41 -5.06 12.59
N ALA A 23 -19.46 -5.93 12.97
CA ALA A 23 -18.66 -5.72 14.20
C ALA A 23 -17.32 -4.98 13.99
N TYR A 24 -16.93 -4.72 12.74
CA TYR A 24 -15.64 -4.09 12.40
C TYR A 24 -15.74 -2.59 12.09
N LEU A 25 -16.94 -2.08 11.79
CA LEU A 25 -17.17 -0.66 11.51
C LEU A 25 -17.33 0.19 12.79
N ASP A 26 -17.77 -0.43 13.89
CA ASP A 26 -17.97 0.25 15.19
C ASP A 26 -16.75 0.22 16.12
N LYS A 27 -15.66 -0.44 15.71
CA LYS A 27 -14.44 -0.52 16.53
C LYS A 27 -13.51 0.61 16.13
N GLU A 28 -13.30 1.59 17.02
CA GLU A 28 -12.29 2.63 16.81
C GLU A 28 -10.93 2.00 16.48
N ILE A 29 -10.58 1.99 15.19
CA ILE A 29 -9.29 1.54 14.73
C ILE A 29 -8.30 2.67 15.01
N ASN A 30 -7.75 2.66 16.22
CA ASN A 30 -6.71 3.60 16.61
C ASN A 30 -5.45 3.31 15.77
N ILE A 31 -5.08 4.23 14.86
CA ILE A 31 -3.83 4.13 14.06
C ILE A 31 -2.61 3.97 14.97
N PHE A 32 -2.65 4.56 16.18
CA PHE A 32 -1.59 4.48 17.18
C PHE A 32 -1.64 3.22 18.07
N LYS A 33 -2.70 2.41 17.97
CA LYS A 33 -2.85 1.12 18.67
C LYS A 33 -3.46 0.08 17.72
N PRO A 34 -2.67 -0.43 16.75
CA PRO A 34 -3.15 -1.44 15.81
C PRO A 34 -3.57 -2.71 16.58
N ALA A 35 -4.80 -3.18 16.31
CA ALA A 35 -5.41 -4.30 17.04
C ALA A 35 -4.89 -5.67 16.58
N THR A 36 -4.31 -5.76 15.37
CA THR A 36 -3.83 -7.03 14.80
C THR A 36 -2.32 -7.04 14.55
N PRO A 37 -1.66 -8.21 14.63
CA PRO A 37 -0.25 -8.35 14.29
C PRO A 37 0.08 -7.93 12.84
N PHE A 38 -0.82 -8.21 11.89
CA PHE A 38 -0.67 -7.81 10.48
C PHE A 38 -0.55 -6.29 10.33
N MET A 39 -1.47 -5.52 10.94
CA MET A 39 -1.42 -4.06 10.86
C MET A 39 -0.14 -3.49 11.45
N ARG A 40 0.33 -4.03 12.58
CA ARG A 40 1.57 -3.55 13.22
C ARG A 40 2.79 -3.77 12.32
N ASP A 41 2.87 -4.94 11.67
CA ASP A 41 3.97 -5.24 10.76
C ASP A 41 3.87 -4.40 9.47
N HIS A 42 2.65 -4.16 8.96
CA HIS A 42 2.43 -3.32 7.79
C HIS A 42 2.81 -1.85 8.05
N LEU A 43 2.36 -1.28 9.18
CA LEU A 43 2.75 0.07 9.59
C LEU A 43 4.27 0.20 9.77
N ARG A 44 4.94 -0.86 10.26
CA ARG A 44 6.39 -0.87 10.39
C ARG A 44 7.07 -0.76 9.03
N VAL A 45 6.59 -1.48 8.03
CA VAL A 45 7.10 -1.40 6.65
C VAL A 45 6.89 0.01 6.10
N ILE A 46 5.69 0.58 6.24
CA ILE A 46 5.40 1.96 5.80
C ILE A 46 6.35 2.96 6.46
N TRP A 47 6.52 2.91 7.78
CA TRP A 47 7.40 3.83 8.49
C TRP A 47 8.86 3.67 8.10
N LEU A 48 9.35 2.44 7.94
CA LEU A 48 10.72 2.19 7.48
C LEU A 48 10.94 2.73 6.07
N SER A 49 10.00 2.46 5.15
CA SER A 49 10.04 3.01 3.79
C SER A 49 9.98 4.53 3.81
N PHE A 50 9.15 5.14 4.65
CA PHE A 50 9.04 6.59 4.78
C PHE A 50 10.34 7.23 5.30
N VAL A 51 10.96 6.66 6.34
CA VAL A 51 12.26 7.13 6.84
C VAL A 51 13.35 6.99 5.78
N ALA A 52 13.40 5.85 5.10
CA ALA A 52 14.34 5.63 3.99
C ALA A 52 14.12 6.66 2.86
N TRP A 53 12.87 6.95 2.52
CA TRP A 53 12.51 7.97 1.54
C TRP A 53 13.00 9.36 1.95
N ILE A 54 12.78 9.77 3.22
CA ILE A 54 13.30 11.04 3.74
C ILE A 54 14.81 11.12 3.54
N VAL A 55 15.55 10.07 3.88
CA VAL A 55 17.01 10.05 3.73
C VAL A 55 17.42 10.15 2.25
N VAL A 56 16.74 9.45 1.35
CA VAL A 56 17.06 9.48 -0.09
C VAL A 56 16.77 10.85 -0.72
N VAL A 57 15.67 11.49 -0.31
CA VAL A 57 15.22 12.77 -0.90
C VAL A 57 15.92 13.97 -0.26
N PHE A 58 15.98 14.02 1.07
CA PHE A 58 16.55 15.15 1.80
C PHE A 58 18.02 14.95 2.17
N GLY A 59 18.53 13.72 2.14
CA GLY A 59 19.93 13.43 2.48
C GLY A 59 20.92 14.24 1.64
N PRO A 60 20.82 14.28 0.30
CA PRO A 60 21.74 15.05 -0.53
C PRO A 60 21.74 16.55 -0.21
N THR A 61 20.57 17.17 -0.06
CA THR A 61 20.47 18.60 0.25
C THR A 61 20.92 18.93 1.67
N THR A 62 20.60 18.05 2.61
CA THR A 62 20.99 18.20 4.02
C THR A 62 22.49 18.00 4.22
N ALA A 63 23.11 17.09 3.47
CA ALA A 63 24.56 16.86 3.52
C ALA A 63 25.39 18.09 3.14
N ILE A 64 24.86 18.99 2.29
CA ILE A 64 25.52 20.25 1.93
C ILE A 64 25.72 21.13 3.18
N LEU A 65 24.78 21.10 4.14
CA LEU A 65 24.88 21.89 5.36
C LEU A 65 26.02 21.41 6.29
N PHE A 66 26.38 20.14 6.20
CA PHE A 66 27.41 19.53 7.05
C PHE A 66 28.77 19.43 6.36
N ALA A 67 28.80 19.30 5.03
CA ALA A 67 30.02 19.12 4.25
C ALA A 67 29.95 19.88 2.92
N PRO A 68 29.87 21.23 2.94
CA PRO A 68 29.65 22.03 1.74
C PRO A 68 30.78 21.87 0.72
N GLU A 69 32.05 22.03 1.15
CA GLU A 69 33.23 21.92 0.28
C GLU A 69 33.27 20.56 -0.42
N PHE A 70 33.11 19.47 0.33
CA PHE A 70 33.07 18.12 -0.25
C PHE A 70 31.93 17.97 -1.27
N MET A 71 30.74 18.47 -0.97
CA MET A 71 29.56 18.33 -1.82
C MET A 71 29.62 19.21 -3.09
N THR A 72 30.32 20.34 -3.05
CA THR A 72 30.40 21.30 -4.17
C THR A 72 31.67 21.17 -5.01
N GLU A 73 32.81 20.85 -4.41
CA GLU A 73 34.11 20.77 -5.10
C GLU A 73 34.40 19.37 -5.66
N THR A 74 33.80 18.33 -5.08
CA THR A 74 33.91 16.97 -5.64
C THR A 74 33.13 16.90 -6.95
N THR A 75 33.80 16.44 -8.00
CA THR A 75 33.19 16.23 -9.31
C THR A 75 33.12 14.76 -9.68
N VAL A 76 32.09 14.41 -10.45
CA VAL A 76 31.78 13.06 -10.93
C VAL A 76 31.54 13.12 -12.44
N LEU A 77 31.68 11.99 -13.15
CA LEU A 77 31.35 11.87 -14.58
C LEU A 77 31.99 12.97 -15.47
N GLY A 78 33.26 13.29 -15.23
CA GLY A 78 34.01 14.23 -16.06
C GLY A 78 33.82 15.72 -15.72
N GLY A 79 33.32 16.05 -14.53
CA GLY A 79 33.28 17.43 -14.03
C GLY A 79 31.96 17.87 -13.41
N PHE A 80 30.97 16.99 -13.29
CA PHE A 80 29.66 17.32 -12.74
C PHE A 80 29.71 17.39 -11.20
N PRO A 81 29.24 18.47 -10.55
CA PRO A 81 29.32 18.57 -9.09
C PRO A 81 28.53 17.48 -8.38
N LEU A 82 29.09 16.96 -7.27
CA LEU A 82 28.55 15.80 -6.55
C LEU A 82 27.11 16.00 -6.06
N HIS A 83 26.80 17.14 -5.44
CA HIS A 83 25.46 17.42 -4.95
C HIS A 83 24.39 17.39 -6.05
N PHE A 84 24.71 17.94 -7.25
CA PHE A 84 23.81 17.86 -8.40
C PHE A 84 23.65 16.42 -8.88
N PHE A 85 24.74 15.64 -8.92
CA PHE A 85 24.67 14.23 -9.32
C PHE A 85 23.74 13.43 -8.40
N LEU A 86 23.90 13.61 -7.09
CA LEU A 86 23.09 12.92 -6.09
C LEU A 86 21.62 13.30 -6.21
N ALA A 87 21.31 14.60 -6.35
CA ALA A 87 19.94 15.07 -6.48
C ALA A 87 19.28 14.64 -7.82
N ALA A 88 20.01 14.69 -8.93
CA ALA A 88 19.45 14.42 -10.25
C ALA A 88 19.36 12.93 -10.59
N ILE A 89 20.28 12.11 -10.08
CA ILE A 89 20.39 10.69 -10.43
C ILE A 89 20.03 9.80 -9.25
N VAL A 90 20.71 9.99 -8.11
CA VAL A 90 20.54 9.09 -6.96
C VAL A 90 19.16 9.23 -6.33
N THR A 91 18.61 10.43 -6.21
CA THR A 91 17.28 10.62 -5.62
C THR A 91 16.16 9.97 -6.44
N PRO A 92 16.03 10.18 -7.77
CA PRO A 92 15.00 9.50 -8.56
C PRO A 92 15.20 7.97 -8.62
N LEU A 93 16.43 7.49 -8.80
CA LEU A 93 16.72 6.06 -8.79
C LEU A 93 16.44 5.43 -7.43
N GLY A 94 16.80 6.11 -6.35
CA GLY A 94 16.52 5.66 -4.99
C GLY A 94 15.02 5.57 -4.72
N ALA A 95 14.22 6.54 -5.20
CA ALA A 95 12.77 6.47 -5.09
C ALA A 95 12.16 5.29 -5.88
N LEU A 96 12.70 5.00 -7.07
CA LEU A 96 12.26 3.85 -7.87
C LEU A 96 12.60 2.53 -7.16
N LEU A 97 13.84 2.38 -6.69
CA LEU A 97 14.28 1.19 -5.96
C LEU A 97 13.47 1.00 -4.67
N LEU A 98 13.17 2.08 -3.96
CA LEU A 98 12.35 2.03 -2.75
C LEU A 98 10.91 1.60 -3.05
N SER A 99 10.33 2.05 -4.17
CA SER A 99 9.01 1.61 -4.63
C SER A 99 8.97 0.11 -4.90
N VAL A 100 9.98 -0.41 -5.63
CA VAL A 100 10.11 -1.85 -5.88
C VAL A 100 10.28 -2.63 -4.58
N GLY A 101 11.17 -2.17 -3.69
CA GLY A 101 11.39 -2.80 -2.40
C GLY A 101 10.15 -2.82 -1.50
N TYR A 102 9.38 -1.72 -1.51
CA TYR A 102 8.12 -1.63 -0.79
C TYR A 102 7.08 -2.60 -1.33
N ALA A 103 6.91 -2.69 -2.66
CA ALA A 103 5.98 -3.63 -3.28
C ALA A 103 6.33 -5.09 -2.89
N MET A 104 7.60 -5.47 -3.01
CA MET A 104 8.05 -6.82 -2.61
C MET A 104 7.82 -7.10 -1.12
N GLN A 105 8.05 -6.10 -0.26
CA GLN A 105 7.86 -6.25 1.18
C GLN A 105 6.39 -6.34 1.56
N ARG A 106 5.52 -5.64 0.84
CA ARG A 106 4.07 -5.73 0.98
C ARG A 106 3.57 -7.13 0.59
N ASP A 107 3.96 -7.63 -0.58
CA ASP A 107 3.53 -8.94 -1.07
C ASP A 107 3.99 -10.09 -0.14
N ARG A 108 5.20 -9.97 0.42
CA ARG A 108 5.71 -10.90 1.45
C ARG A 108 4.86 -10.87 2.71
N LEU A 109 4.38 -9.70 3.10
CA LEU A 109 3.54 -9.55 4.28
C LEU A 109 2.17 -10.19 4.03
N ASP A 110 1.58 -9.96 2.86
CA ASP A 110 0.30 -10.54 2.48
C ASP A 110 0.39 -12.08 2.46
N THR A 111 1.47 -12.63 1.88
CA THR A 111 1.74 -14.08 1.91
C THR A 111 1.88 -14.62 3.34
N LYS A 112 2.59 -13.91 4.22
CA LYS A 112 2.80 -14.33 5.62
C LYS A 112 1.49 -14.44 6.41
N TYR A 113 0.51 -13.62 6.09
CA TYR A 113 -0.78 -13.59 6.78
C TYR A 113 -1.92 -14.25 6.00
N GLY A 114 -1.62 -14.87 4.84
CA GLY A 114 -2.59 -15.60 4.04
C GLY A 114 -3.63 -14.70 3.36
N ILE A 115 -3.28 -13.45 3.04
CA ILE A 115 -4.18 -12.49 2.39
C ILE A 115 -4.07 -12.70 0.87
N SER A 116 -5.09 -13.30 0.25
CA SER A 116 -5.25 -13.35 -1.21
C SER A 116 -6.10 -12.17 -1.68
N HIS A 117 -5.73 -11.57 -2.80
CA HIS A 117 -6.51 -10.51 -3.47
C HIS A 117 -7.16 -11.00 -4.78
N GLU A 118 -7.28 -12.32 -4.96
CA GLU A 118 -7.73 -12.94 -6.22
C GLU A 118 -9.25 -12.81 -6.48
N GLU A 119 -10.06 -12.43 -5.48
CA GLU A 119 -11.53 -12.45 -5.59
C GLU A 119 -12.20 -11.08 -5.88
N ALA A 120 -11.44 -9.99 -5.99
CA ALA A 120 -12.01 -8.65 -6.24
C ALA A 120 -12.00 -8.21 -7.73
N ALA A 121 -11.95 -9.16 -8.66
CA ALA A 121 -12.00 -8.88 -10.10
C ALA A 121 -13.42 -8.99 -10.72
N GLU A 122 -14.44 -9.36 -9.94
CA GLU A 122 -15.83 -9.46 -10.41
C GLU A 122 -16.80 -8.61 -9.58
N SER A 123 -16.59 -7.29 -9.51
CA SER A 123 -17.68 -6.29 -9.40
C SER A 123 -17.12 -4.87 -9.25
N ASP A 124 -16.67 -4.23 -10.33
CA ASP A 124 -17.14 -2.86 -10.61
C ASP A 124 -16.59 -2.36 -11.95
N GLY A 125 -17.49 -1.90 -12.81
CA GLY A 125 -17.13 -1.44 -14.15
C GLY A 125 -18.30 -1.23 -15.09
N THR A 126 -19.50 -0.95 -14.58
CA THR A 126 -20.51 -0.26 -15.40
C THR A 126 -20.27 1.24 -15.24
N VAL A 127 -19.42 1.80 -16.11
CA VAL A 127 -19.29 3.25 -16.24
C VAL A 127 -20.61 3.77 -16.83
N ALA A 128 -21.47 4.34 -16.00
CA ALA A 128 -22.62 5.12 -16.46
C ALA A 128 -22.10 6.41 -17.12
N ALA A 129 -21.90 6.39 -18.43
CA ALA A 129 -21.76 7.58 -19.23
C ALA A 129 -23.17 8.11 -19.56
N ASP A 130 -23.79 8.84 -18.64
CA ASP A 130 -24.88 9.75 -19.00
C ASP A 130 -24.43 11.19 -18.72
N GLY A 131 -24.02 11.83 -19.81
CA GLY A 131 -23.45 13.16 -19.84
C GLY A 131 -23.94 13.88 -21.08
N GLY A 132 -25.23 14.21 -21.10
CA GLY A 132 -25.74 15.42 -21.74
C GLY A 132 -26.65 15.19 -22.94
N GLU A 133 -27.80 15.88 -22.91
CA GLU A 133 -28.37 16.59 -24.07
C GLU A 133 -29.12 17.86 -23.58
N PRO A 134 -29.20 18.91 -24.42
CA PRO A 134 -29.69 20.26 -24.07
C PRO A 134 -31.21 20.39 -23.92
#